data_AF-A0AAV2F7W2-F1
#
_entry.id   AF-A0AAV2F7W2-F1
#
_cell.length_a   1.000
_cell.length_b   1.000
_cell.length_c   1.000
_cell.angle_alpha   90.00
_cell.angle_beta   90.00
_cell.angle_gamma   90.00
#
_symmetry.space_group_name_H-M   'P 1'
#
loop_
_entity.id
_entity.type
_entity.pdbx_description
1 polymer ?
#
loop_
_entity_poly.entity_id
_entity_poly.type
_entity_poly.pdbx_seq_one_letter_code
_entity_poly.pdbx_strand_id
1 'polypeptide(L)'
;MINEGEFDGSKVYKDSKVCNMLTMQEFHRSYHEEIGVTFASLYPGCIAETGWLREHVPLFILLFPPFQKYITKGYVSEEEAGKRLAQVVSEPYLTKSGVYWS
;
A
#
# COMPACT_ATOMS: atom_id res chain seq x y z
N MET A 1 -12.09 11.97 12.12
CA MET A 1 -11.98 11.17 10.88
C MET A 1 -12.45 12.01 9.71
N ILE A 2 -12.18 11.64 8.44
CA ILE A 2 -12.54 12.48 7.28
C ILE A 2 -14.06 12.80 7.24
N ASN A 3 -14.89 11.91 7.79
CA ASN A 3 -16.34 12.04 7.88
C ASN A 3 -16.85 12.63 9.21
N GLU A 4 -15.99 13.26 10.02
CA GLU A 4 -16.36 13.90 11.30
C GLU A 4 -16.97 12.97 12.38
N GLY A 5 -17.03 11.66 12.15
CA GLY A 5 -17.54 10.69 13.12
C GLY A 5 -16.60 10.44 14.32
N GLU A 6 -17.08 9.64 15.26
CA GLU A 6 -16.33 9.18 16.45
C GLU A 6 -15.03 8.46 16.09
N PHE A 7 -14.02 8.53 16.94
CA PHE A 7 -12.71 7.94 16.64
C PHE A 7 -12.75 6.41 16.46
N ASP A 8 -12.27 5.94 15.32
CA ASP A 8 -11.97 4.54 15.02
C ASP A 8 -10.56 4.44 14.41
N GLY A 9 -9.65 3.75 15.08
CA GLY A 9 -8.25 3.63 14.63
C GLY A 9 -8.08 2.92 13.28
N SER A 10 -8.91 1.90 13.00
CA SER A 10 -8.90 1.20 11.71
C SER A 10 -9.38 2.11 10.58
N LYS A 11 -10.38 2.94 10.86
CA LYS A 11 -10.88 3.92 9.91
C LYS A 11 -9.87 5.05 9.69
N VAL A 12 -9.26 5.60 10.74
CA VAL A 12 -8.21 6.63 10.61
C VAL A 12 -7.04 6.12 9.78
N TYR A 13 -6.62 4.87 9.97
CA TYR A 13 -5.61 4.23 9.13
C TYR A 13 -6.04 4.20 7.66
N LYS A 14 -7.25 3.70 7.35
CA LYS A 14 -7.77 3.61 5.97
C LYS A 14 -7.92 4.99 5.33
N ASP A 15 -8.48 5.96 6.08
CA ASP A 15 -8.60 7.37 5.67
C ASP A 15 -7.21 7.91 5.26
N SER A 16 -6.18 7.71 6.09
CA SER A 16 -4.80 8.15 5.78
C SER A 16 -4.21 7.49 4.53
N LYS A 17 -4.51 6.22 4.28
CA LYS A 17 -4.01 5.50 3.09
C LYS A 17 -4.69 5.99 1.83
N VAL A 18 -5.98 6.32 1.89
CA VAL A 18 -6.68 6.98 0.78
C VAL A 18 -6.06 8.35 0.51
N CYS A 19 -5.74 9.14 1.54
CA CYS A 19 -5.04 10.42 1.37
C CYS A 19 -3.69 10.25 0.64
N ASN A 20 -2.90 9.21 0.94
CA ASN A 20 -1.67 8.95 0.20
C ASN A 20 -1.92 8.69 -1.30
N MET A 21 -3.00 7.98 -1.65
CA MET A 21 -3.36 7.75 -3.05
C MET A 21 -3.77 9.05 -3.74
N LEU A 22 -4.60 9.85 -3.08
CA LEU A 22 -5.02 11.16 -3.59
C LEU A 22 -3.83 12.10 -3.78
N THR A 23 -2.87 12.10 -2.85
CA THR A 23 -1.63 12.89 -2.98
C THR A 23 -0.83 12.52 -4.22
N MET A 24 -0.70 11.23 -4.54
CA MET A 24 0.01 10.80 -5.77
C MET A 24 -0.75 11.23 -7.03
N GLN A 25 -2.08 11.18 -7.02
CA GLN A 25 -2.91 11.66 -8.13
C GLN A 25 -2.78 13.18 -8.32
N GLU A 26 -2.80 13.94 -7.23
CA GLU A 26 -2.63 15.40 -7.27
C GLU A 26 -1.21 15.81 -7.71
N PHE A 27 -0.18 15.08 -7.31
CA PHE A 27 1.18 15.32 -7.78
C PHE A 27 1.33 15.02 -9.28
N HIS A 28 0.75 13.92 -9.75
CA HIS A 28 0.68 13.65 -11.18
C HIS A 28 -0.01 14.80 -11.93
N ARG A 29 -1.23 15.16 -11.51
CA ARG A 29 -2.03 16.21 -12.14
C ARG A 29 -1.33 17.58 -12.15
N SER A 30 -0.64 17.91 -11.07
CA SER A 30 -0.06 19.25 -10.87
C SER A 30 1.34 19.41 -11.44
N TYR A 31 2.14 18.32 -11.49
CA TYR A 31 3.57 18.44 -11.76
C TYR A 31 4.09 17.54 -12.88
N HIS A 32 3.42 16.43 -13.22
CA HIS A 32 4.00 15.45 -14.15
C HIS A 32 4.33 16.05 -15.53
N GLU A 33 3.38 16.78 -16.13
CA GLU A 33 3.54 17.41 -17.45
C GLU A 33 4.62 18.50 -17.45
N GLU A 34 4.82 19.19 -16.32
CA GLU A 34 5.77 20.31 -16.23
C GLU A 34 7.21 19.83 -16.03
N ILE A 35 7.43 18.90 -15.09
CA ILE A 35 8.80 18.50 -14.67
C ILE A 35 9.20 17.09 -15.10
N GLY A 36 8.29 16.33 -15.73
CA GLY A 36 8.55 14.98 -16.23
C GLY A 36 8.76 13.91 -15.15
N VAL A 37 8.57 14.24 -13.87
CA VAL A 37 8.68 13.28 -12.75
C VAL A 37 7.48 12.34 -12.74
N THR A 38 7.73 11.04 -12.64
CA THR A 38 6.70 10.01 -12.50
C THR A 38 6.20 9.94 -11.06
N PHE A 39 4.89 10.09 -10.87
CA PHE A 39 4.22 9.92 -9.59
C PHE A 39 3.31 8.71 -9.66
N ALA A 40 3.49 7.74 -8.76
CA ALA A 40 2.71 6.52 -8.74
C ALA A 40 2.52 6.02 -7.31
N SER A 41 1.54 5.15 -7.13
CA SER A 41 1.28 4.44 -5.88
C SER A 41 1.45 2.94 -6.09
N LEU A 42 1.81 2.21 -5.03
CA LEU A 42 2.07 0.77 -5.08
C LEU A 42 1.39 0.06 -3.91
N TYR A 43 0.70 -1.03 -4.22
CA TYR A 43 0.39 -2.09 -3.29
C TYR A 43 1.26 -3.32 -3.61
N PRO A 44 2.25 -3.64 -2.77
CA PRO A 44 3.18 -4.72 -3.07
C PRO A 44 2.62 -6.12 -2.76
N GLY A 45 1.39 -6.21 -2.23
CA GLY A 45 0.76 -7.45 -1.75
C GLY A 45 0.53 -7.46 -0.24
N CYS A 46 -0.07 -8.55 0.28
CA CYS A 46 -0.39 -8.66 1.70
C CYS A 46 0.82 -9.15 2.50
N ILE A 47 1.52 -8.24 3.16
CA ILE A 47 2.69 -8.55 3.99
C ILE A 47 2.23 -8.84 5.42
N ALA A 48 1.84 -10.09 5.68
CA ALA A 48 1.17 -10.47 6.92
C ALA A 48 2.13 -10.73 8.11
N GLU A 49 3.44 -10.82 7.88
CA GLU A 49 4.44 -11.12 8.91
C GLU A 49 5.12 -9.88 9.49
N THR A 50 4.86 -8.70 8.91
CA THR A 50 5.34 -7.44 9.49
C THR A 50 4.69 -7.20 10.82
N GLY A 51 5.41 -6.59 11.76
CA GLY A 51 4.83 -6.26 13.05
C GLY A 51 3.87 -5.07 13.04
N TRP A 52 3.34 -4.66 11.89
CA TRP A 52 2.31 -3.63 11.87
C TRP A 52 1.00 -4.10 12.54
N LEU A 53 0.73 -5.41 12.54
CA LEU A 53 -0.42 -6.01 13.24
C LEU A 53 -0.16 -6.33 14.72
N ARG A 54 0.98 -5.89 15.31
CA ARG A 54 1.42 -6.27 16.68
C ARG A 54 0.40 -6.00 17.79
N GLU A 55 -0.44 -4.98 17.61
CA GLU A 55 -1.45 -4.57 18.61
C GLU A 55 -2.83 -5.20 18.37
N HIS A 56 -2.98 -6.08 17.38
CA HIS A 56 -4.22 -6.82 17.16
C HIS A 56 -4.36 -8.00 18.12
N VAL A 57 -5.58 -8.55 18.21
CA VAL A 57 -5.89 -9.73 19.03
C VAL A 57 -4.87 -10.85 18.73
N PRO A 58 -4.19 -11.45 19.73
CA PRO A 58 -3.11 -12.42 19.50
C PRO A 58 -3.51 -13.60 18.60
N LEU A 59 -4.75 -14.05 18.70
CA LEU A 59 -5.30 -15.10 17.84
C LEU A 59 -5.34 -14.68 16.36
N PHE A 60 -5.65 -13.41 16.08
CA PHE A 60 -5.63 -12.87 14.72
C PHE A 60 -4.20 -12.84 14.17
N ILE A 61 -3.23 -12.39 14.98
CA ILE A 61 -1.80 -12.37 14.58
C ILE A 61 -1.32 -13.78 14.21
N LEU A 62 -1.74 -14.80 14.95
CA LEU A 62 -1.36 -16.19 14.69
C LEU A 62 -2.03 -16.78 13.43
N LEU A 63 -3.33 -16.52 13.24
CA LEU A 63 -4.11 -17.17 12.17
C LEU A 63 -4.10 -16.41 10.84
N PHE A 64 -3.90 -15.09 10.88
CA PHE A 64 -4.00 -14.25 9.68
C PHE A 64 -2.92 -14.57 8.63
N PRO A 65 -1.62 -14.75 8.98
CA PRO A 65 -0.60 -15.12 8.00
C PRO A 65 -0.86 -16.45 7.28
N PRO A 66 -1.11 -17.60 7.96
CA PRO A 66 -1.39 -18.85 7.25
C PRO A 66 -2.71 -18.79 6.48
N PHE A 67 -3.72 -18.06 6.97
CA PHE A 67 -4.94 -17.82 6.22
C PHE A 67 -4.66 -17.06 4.90
N GLN A 68 -3.87 -16.00 4.95
CA GLN A 68 -3.49 -15.25 3.76
C GLN A 68 -2.63 -16.08 2.77
N LYS A 69 -1.79 -16.96 3.31
CA LYS A 69 -0.87 -17.80 2.53
C LYS A 69 -1.57 -18.95 1.82
N TYR A 70 -2.44 -19.67 2.52
CA TYR A 70 -3.01 -20.92 2.02
C TYR A 70 -4.45 -20.79 1.51
N ILE A 71 -5.22 -19.80 1.97
CA ILE A 71 -6.63 -19.65 1.62
C ILE A 71 -6.84 -18.53 0.62
N THR A 72 -6.53 -17.29 0.97
CA THR A 72 -6.74 -16.14 0.06
C THR A 72 -5.69 -16.06 -1.04
N LYS A 73 -4.52 -16.67 -0.81
CA LYS A 73 -3.32 -16.58 -1.67
C LYS A 73 -2.83 -15.14 -1.90
N GLY A 74 -3.17 -14.24 -0.98
CA GLY A 74 -2.77 -12.83 -1.04
C GLY A 74 -1.42 -12.53 -0.38
N TYR A 75 -0.88 -13.49 0.37
CA TYR A 75 0.38 -13.34 1.11
C TYR A 75 1.57 -13.05 0.19
N VAL A 76 2.40 -12.09 0.61
CA VAL A 76 3.69 -11.77 0.00
C VAL A 76 4.71 -11.58 1.13
N SER A 77 5.93 -12.11 0.97
CA SER A 77 7.01 -11.91 1.94
C SER A 77 7.56 -10.48 1.89
N GLU A 78 8.22 -10.04 2.96
CA GLU A 78 8.88 -8.72 2.98
C GLU A 78 9.91 -8.58 1.85
N GLU A 79 10.68 -9.64 1.58
CA GLU A 79 11.67 -9.65 0.50
C GLU A 79 11.02 -9.48 -0.88
N GLU A 80 9.94 -10.20 -1.16
CA GLU A 80 9.23 -10.11 -2.44
C GLU A 80 8.54 -8.75 -2.61
N ALA A 81 7.95 -8.21 -1.55
CA ALA A 81 7.41 -6.87 -1.54
C ALA A 81 8.49 -5.81 -1.82
N GLY A 82 9.68 -5.99 -1.25
CA GLY A 82 10.85 -5.15 -1.52
C GLY A 82 11.30 -5.23 -2.98
N LYS A 83 11.31 -6.42 -3.58
CA LYS A 83 11.62 -6.60 -5.02
C LYS A 83 10.61 -5.87 -5.90
N ARG A 84 9.32 -5.96 -5.60
CA ARG A 84 8.27 -5.23 -6.35
C ARG A 84 8.44 -3.72 -6.26
N LEU A 85 8.76 -3.21 -5.07
CA LEU A 85 9.08 -1.80 -4.89
C LEU A 85 10.31 -1.39 -5.72
N ALA A 86 11.39 -2.17 -5.66
CA ALA A 86 12.58 -1.93 -6.45
C ALA A 86 12.25 -1.90 -7.96
N GLN A 87 11.44 -2.85 -8.44
CA GLN A 87 10.99 -2.90 -9.82
C GLN A 87 10.26 -1.62 -10.24
N VAL A 88 9.26 -1.17 -9.48
CA VAL A 88 8.52 0.06 -9.79
C VAL A 88 9.45 1.29 -9.86
N VAL A 89 10.53 1.31 -9.09
CA VAL A 89 11.48 2.41 -9.05
C VAL A 89 12.51 2.34 -10.18
N SER A 90 12.97 1.15 -10.58
CA SER A 90 14.14 0.99 -11.47
C SER A 90 13.83 0.49 -12.87
N GLU A 91 12.68 -0.15 -13.12
CA GLU A 91 12.40 -0.80 -14.40
C GLU A 91 11.93 0.20 -15.47
N PRO A 92 12.52 0.18 -16.67
CA PRO A 92 12.21 1.17 -17.72
C PRO A 92 10.78 1.07 -18.26
N TYR A 93 10.12 -0.07 -18.09
CA TYR A 93 8.73 -0.29 -18.51
C TYR A 93 7.68 0.07 -17.44
N LEU A 94 8.10 0.42 -16.22
CA LEU A 94 7.22 0.85 -15.12
C LEU A 94 7.24 2.38 -14.90
N THR A 95 7.44 3.13 -15.98
CA THR A 95 7.63 4.60 -15.96
C THR A 95 6.33 5.40 -16.05
N LYS A 96 5.18 4.75 -16.22
CA LYS A 96 3.88 5.41 -16.35
C LYS A 96 3.52 6.17 -15.07
N SER A 97 3.20 7.46 -15.19
CA SER A 97 2.76 8.34 -14.10
C SER A 97 1.24 8.29 -13.91
N GLY A 98 0.76 8.71 -12.74
CA GLY A 98 -0.66 8.78 -12.40
C GLY A 98 -1.33 7.42 -12.14
N VAL A 99 -0.56 6.36 -11.93
CA VAL A 99 -1.08 5.00 -11.80
C VAL A 99 -0.94 4.41 -10.39
N TYR A 100 -1.70 3.34 -10.18
CA TYR A 100 -1.62 2.46 -9.02
C TYR A 100 -1.16 1.08 -9.50
N TRP A 101 0.02 0.66 -9.03
CA TRP A 101 0.58 -0.67 -9.27
C TRP A 101 0.10 -1.63 -8.17
N SER A 102 -0.35 -2.83 -8.55
CA SER A 102 -0.89 -3.84 -7.62
C SER A 102 -0.59 -5.26 -8.07
#